data_AF-A0A3N0DQJ1-F1
#
_entry.id   AF-A0A3N0DQJ1-F1
#
_cell.length_a   1.000
_cell.length_b   1.000
_cell.length_c   1.000
_cell.angle_alpha   90.00
_cell.angle_beta   90.00
_cell.angle_gamma   90.00
#
_symmetry.space_group_name_H-M   'P 1'
#
loop_
_entity.id
_entity.type
_entity.pdbx_description
1 polymer ?
#
loop_
_entity_poly.entity_id
_entity_poly.type
_entity_poly.pdbx_seq_one_letter_code
_entity_poly.pdbx_strand_id
1 'polypeptide(L)'
;MNLIGYIEESPHIMVLWSAFGIFFCIFLLSIPMYIIRKLGFGKYFEKPFAILIGVILVSWVIGFVTQIILFFSGVSGLRLMLIWGGMFMTYLIFGLFNRKMIFKWANEKNVLKRRGA
;
A
#
# COMPACT_ATOMS: atom_id res chain seq x y z
N MET A 1 -11.20 -29.16 5.86
CA MET A 1 -9.96 -28.43 5.51
C MET A 1 -10.11 -27.01 6.03
N ASN A 2 -9.32 -26.60 7.01
CA ASN A 2 -9.45 -25.27 7.62
C ASN A 2 -8.75 -24.23 6.73
N LEU A 3 -9.30 -23.01 6.65
CA LEU A 3 -8.78 -21.92 5.80
C LEU A 3 -7.28 -21.65 6.03
N ILE A 4 -6.84 -21.79 7.28
CA ILE A 4 -5.44 -21.62 7.70
C ILE A 4 -4.52 -22.67 7.06
N GLY A 5 -4.95 -23.94 7.00
CA GLY A 5 -4.17 -25.01 6.39
C GLY A 5 -4.03 -24.85 4.87
N TYR A 6 -5.08 -24.34 4.21
CA TYR A 6 -5.03 -24.04 2.77
C TYR A 6 -4.04 -22.92 2.42
N ILE A 7 -3.98 -21.87 3.25
CA ILE A 7 -3.02 -20.75 3.08
C ILE A 7 -1.59 -21.24 3.33
N GLU A 8 -1.39 -22.15 4.27
CA GLU A 8 -0.08 -22.73 4.57
C GLU A 8 0.44 -23.60 3.42
N GLU A 9 -0.43 -24.41 2.81
CA GLU A 9 -0.10 -25.26 1.65
C GLU A 9 0.09 -24.49 0.34
N SER A 10 -0.44 -23.26 0.24
CA SER A 10 -0.45 -22.48 -1.00
C SER A 10 0.25 -21.12 -0.89
N PRO A 11 1.57 -21.07 -0.67
CA PRO A 11 2.33 -19.82 -0.54
C PRO A 11 2.31 -18.95 -1.81
N HIS A 12 2.08 -19.55 -2.97
CA HIS A 12 1.92 -18.84 -4.25
C HIS A 12 0.71 -17.88 -4.26
N ILE A 13 -0.34 -18.17 -3.48
CA ILE A 13 -1.51 -17.29 -3.35
C ILE A 13 -1.10 -15.97 -2.71
N MET A 14 -0.19 -15.99 -1.73
CA MET A 14 0.31 -14.77 -1.09
C MET A 14 1.13 -13.90 -2.04
N VAL A 15 1.93 -14.52 -2.91
CA VAL A 15 2.69 -13.80 -3.94
C VAL A 15 1.73 -13.15 -4.94
N LEU A 16 0.73 -13.89 -5.43
CA LEU A 16 -0.34 -13.38 -6.30
C LEU A 16 -1.09 -12.22 -5.64
N TRP A 17 -1.45 -12.36 -4.36
CA TRP A 17 -2.10 -11.30 -3.58
C TRP A 17 -1.22 -10.06 -3.47
N SER A 18 0.08 -10.23 -3.23
CA SER A 18 1.01 -9.11 -3.15
C SER A 18 1.21 -8.39 -4.49
N ALA A 19 1.08 -9.12 -5.61
CA ALA A 19 1.19 -8.59 -6.96
C ALA A 19 -0.08 -7.84 -7.39
N PHE A 20 -1.26 -8.43 -7.18
CA PHE A 20 -2.51 -7.94 -7.76
C PHE A 20 -3.53 -7.40 -6.75
N GLY A 21 -3.48 -7.86 -5.50
CA GLY A 21 -4.42 -7.49 -4.45
C GLY A 21 -4.43 -5.99 -4.15
N ILE A 22 -3.32 -5.30 -4.41
CA ILE A 22 -3.24 -3.84 -4.23
C ILE A 22 -4.07 -3.06 -5.24
N PHE A 23 -4.19 -3.51 -6.49
CA PHE A 23 -5.11 -2.87 -7.44
C PHE A 23 -6.56 -2.97 -6.96
N PHE A 24 -6.92 -4.11 -6.37
CA PHE A 24 -8.21 -4.28 -5.73
C PHE A 24 -8.39 -3.35 -4.53
N CYS A 25 -7.37 -3.21 -3.66
CA CYS A 25 -7.41 -2.26 -2.55
C CYS A 25 -7.59 -0.81 -3.02
N ILE A 26 -6.87 -0.37 -4.06
CA ILE A 26 -6.99 0.98 -4.62
C ILE A 26 -8.38 1.19 -5.21
N PHE A 27 -8.90 0.22 -5.96
CA PHE A 27 -10.26 0.26 -6.49
C PHE A 27 -11.28 0.39 -5.37
N LEU A 28 -11.17 -0.43 -4.32
CA LEU A 28 -12.08 -0.42 -3.18
C LEU A 28 -12.02 0.90 -2.39
N LEU A 29 -10.82 1.49 -2.26
CA LEU A 29 -10.61 2.81 -1.64
C LEU A 29 -11.13 3.98 -2.49
N SER A 30 -11.20 3.81 -3.81
CA SER A 30 -11.70 4.85 -4.71
C SER A 30 -13.22 5.08 -4.57
N ILE A 31 -13.98 4.06 -4.18
CA ILE A 31 -15.44 4.12 -3.97
C ILE A 31 -15.82 5.11 -2.84
N PRO A 32 -15.33 4.97 -1.58
CA PRO A 32 -15.66 5.90 -0.53
C PRO A 32 -15.16 7.32 -0.83
N MET A 33 -14.02 7.45 -1.53
CA MET A 33 -13.54 8.77 -1.96
C MET A 33 -14.45 9.41 -3.00
N TYR A 34 -15.01 8.64 -3.93
CA TYR A 34 -16.03 9.14 -4.87
C TYR A 34 -17.27 9.64 -4.12
N ILE A 35 -17.74 8.90 -3.11
CA ILE A 35 -18.88 9.28 -2.27
C ILE A 35 -18.57 10.58 -1.50
N ILE A 36 -17.42 10.67 -0.84
CA ILE A 36 -16.98 11.86 -0.07
C ILE A 36 -16.89 13.10 -0.97
N ARG A 37 -16.42 12.93 -2.21
CA ARG A 37 -16.41 14.01 -3.21
C ARG A 37 -17.81 14.49 -3.56
N LYS A 38 -18.75 13.55 -3.77
CA LYS A 38 -20.15 13.87 -4.08
C LYS A 38 -20.85 14.60 -2.93
N LEU A 39 -20.45 14.35 -1.68
CA LEU A 39 -20.96 15.01 -0.48
C LEU A 39 -20.33 16.40 -0.22
N GLY A 40 -19.40 16.87 -1.05
CA GLY A 40 -18.78 18.20 -0.92
C GLY A 40 -17.57 18.27 0.03
N PHE A 41 -17.22 17.19 0.73
CA PHE A 41 -16.08 17.13 1.65
C PHE A 41 -14.75 16.78 0.99
N GLY A 42 -14.72 16.64 -0.35
CA GLY A 42 -13.55 16.17 -1.10
C GLY A 42 -12.24 16.91 -0.77
N LYS A 43 -12.29 18.24 -0.60
CA LYS A 43 -11.11 19.07 -0.33
C LYS A 43 -10.38 18.73 0.97
N TYR A 44 -11.09 18.22 1.99
CA TYR A 44 -10.48 17.83 3.27
C TYR A 44 -9.78 16.48 3.18
N PHE A 45 -10.30 15.58 2.35
CA PHE A 45 -9.84 14.20 2.24
C PHE A 45 -8.86 13.95 1.10
N GLU A 46 -8.75 14.85 0.11
CA GLU A 46 -7.84 14.69 -1.02
C GLU A 46 -6.37 14.52 -0.63
N LYS A 47 -5.88 15.35 0.31
CA LYS A 47 -4.51 15.30 0.80
C LYS A 47 -4.19 13.97 1.53
N PRO A 48 -4.94 13.58 2.57
CA PRO A 48 -4.68 12.30 3.24
C PRO A 48 -4.90 11.09 2.31
N PHE A 49 -5.86 11.17 1.38
CA PHE A 49 -6.08 10.11 0.38
C PHE A 49 -4.90 9.95 -0.59
N ALA A 50 -4.30 11.07 -1.05
CA ALA A 50 -3.11 11.03 -1.89
C ALA A 50 -1.91 10.37 -1.17
N ILE A 51 -1.72 10.66 0.12
CA ILE A 51 -0.69 9.98 0.93
C ILE A 51 -1.00 8.49 1.05
N LEU A 52 -2.25 8.14 1.34
CA LEU A 52 -2.65 6.74 1.48
C LEU A 52 -2.35 5.95 0.20
N ILE A 53 -2.72 6.49 -0.97
CA ILE A 53 -2.39 5.89 -2.27
C ILE A 53 -0.86 5.79 -2.45
N GLY A 54 -0.11 6.85 -2.15
CA GLY A 54 1.35 6.85 -2.28
C GLY A 54 2.00 5.76 -1.41
N VAL A 55 1.56 5.62 -0.17
CA VAL A 55 2.02 4.58 0.76
C VAL A 55 1.66 3.19 0.24
N ILE A 56 0.44 3.00 -0.25
CA ILE A 56 -0.01 1.73 -0.83
C ILE A 56 0.87 1.34 -2.03
N LEU A 57 1.18 2.29 -2.93
CA LEU A 57 2.04 2.05 -4.08
C LEU A 57 3.49 1.73 -3.68
N VAL A 58 4.04 2.39 -2.67
CA VAL A 58 5.38 2.05 -2.16
C VAL A 58 5.36 0.66 -1.51
N SER A 59 4.34 0.37 -0.70
CA SER A 59 4.15 -0.94 -0.08
C SER A 59 3.93 -2.06 -1.10
N TRP A 60 3.40 -1.73 -2.27
CA TRP A 60 3.21 -2.66 -3.37
C TRP A 60 4.52 -3.14 -3.94
N VAL A 61 5.36 -2.20 -4.38
CA VAL A 61 6.63 -2.54 -5.01
C VAL A 61 7.51 -3.31 -4.02
N ILE A 62 7.66 -2.78 -2.80
CA ILE A 62 8.51 -3.42 -1.80
C ILE A 62 7.89 -4.74 -1.33
N GLY A 63 6.59 -4.75 -1.04
CA GLY A 63 5.88 -5.93 -0.58
C GLY A 63 5.92 -7.07 -1.60
N PHE A 64 5.71 -6.77 -2.88
CA PHE A 64 5.79 -7.77 -3.95
C PHE A 64 7.21 -8.35 -4.08
N VAL A 65 8.24 -7.49 -4.11
CA VAL A 65 9.64 -7.94 -4.18
C VAL A 65 9.99 -8.83 -2.98
N THR A 66 9.64 -8.41 -1.76
CA THR A 66 9.88 -9.19 -0.55
C THR A 66 9.14 -10.53 -0.58
N GLN A 67 7.89 -10.57 -1.05
CA GLN A 67 7.11 -11.80 -1.12
C GLN A 67 7.68 -12.80 -2.13
N ILE A 68 8.17 -12.33 -3.28
CA ILE A 68 8.86 -13.20 -4.25
C ILE A 68 10.14 -13.79 -3.64
N ILE A 69 10.97 -12.97 -2.99
CA ILE A 69 12.23 -13.44 -2.41
C ILE A 69 11.97 -14.49 -1.32
N LEU A 70 11.02 -14.22 -0.42
CA LEU A 70 10.67 -15.14 0.68
C LEU A 70 9.99 -16.41 0.16
N PHE A 71 9.20 -16.32 -0.91
CA PHE A 71 8.63 -17.48 -1.59
C PHE A 71 9.72 -18.40 -2.13
N PHE A 72 10.71 -17.87 -2.85
CA PHE A 72 11.86 -18.64 -3.33
C PHE A 72 12.76 -19.17 -2.20
N SER A 73 12.70 -18.57 -1.01
CA SER A 73 13.40 -19.03 0.18
C SER A 73 12.69 -20.19 0.90
N GLY A 74 11.56 -20.69 0.37
CA GLY A 74 10.80 -21.80 0.96
C GLY A 74 9.98 -21.42 2.20
N VAL A 75 9.66 -20.14 2.38
CA VAL A 75 8.87 -19.67 3.53
C VAL A 75 7.40 -20.07 3.35
N SER A 76 6.77 -20.59 4.42
CA SER A 76 5.37 -21.01 4.38
C SER A 76 4.41 -19.83 4.14
N GLY A 77 3.26 -20.11 3.52
CA GLY A 77 2.29 -19.08 3.15
C GLY A 77 1.77 -18.27 4.33
N LEU A 78 1.60 -18.90 5.49
CA LEU A 78 1.17 -18.21 6.72
C LEU A 78 2.23 -17.18 7.19
N ARG A 79 3.52 -17.54 7.13
CA ARG A 79 4.61 -16.62 7.48
C ARG A 79 4.71 -15.48 6.47
N LEU A 80 4.55 -15.78 5.19
CA LEU A 80 4.48 -14.78 4.12
C LEU A 80 3.36 -13.77 4.38
N MET A 81 2.17 -14.23 4.77
CA MET A 81 1.02 -13.40 5.14
C MET A 81 1.31 -12.48 6.33
N LEU A 82 1.89 -13.02 7.40
CA LEU A 82 2.24 -12.24 8.60
C LEU A 82 3.28 -11.16 8.29
N ILE A 83 4.32 -11.50 7.53
CA ILE A 83 5.36 -10.55 7.11
C ILE A 83 4.73 -9.46 6.24
N TRP A 84 3.91 -9.84 5.25
CA TRP A 84 3.23 -8.87 4.39
C TRP A 84 2.34 -7.93 5.19
N GLY A 85 1.51 -8.46 6.09
CA GLY A 85 0.63 -7.67 6.95
C GLY A 85 1.41 -6.72 7.87
N GLY A 86 2.50 -7.19 8.47
CA GLY A 86 3.38 -6.38 9.32
C GLY A 86 4.05 -5.23 8.55
N MET A 87 4.56 -5.50 7.35
CA MET A 87 5.13 -4.46 6.49
C MET A 87 4.08 -3.44 6.08
N PHE A 88 2.90 -3.90 5.65
CA PHE A 88 1.81 -3.03 5.22
C PHE A 88 1.35 -2.09 6.35
N MET A 89 1.16 -2.62 7.57
CA MET A 89 0.82 -1.81 8.74
C MET A 89 1.93 -0.80 9.09
N THR A 90 3.19 -1.22 9.03
CA THR A 90 4.33 -0.33 9.30
C THR A 90 4.35 0.84 8.32
N TYR A 91 4.16 0.58 7.02
CA TYR A 91 4.11 1.64 6.01
C TYR A 91 2.90 2.55 6.16
N LEU A 92 1.72 2.01 6.49
CA LEU A 92 0.52 2.80 6.78
C LEU A 92 0.74 3.75 7.95
N ILE A 93 1.25 3.24 9.08
CA ILE A 93 1.56 4.04 10.26
C ILE A 93 2.59 5.10 9.88
N PHE A 94 3.69 4.72 9.21
CA PHE A 94 4.71 5.66 8.78
C PHE A 94 4.12 6.80 7.94
N GLY A 95 3.30 6.49 6.93
CA GLY A 95 2.69 7.49 6.06
C GLY A 95 1.72 8.44 6.78
N LEU A 96 0.90 7.92 7.70
CA LEU A 96 -0.06 8.72 8.45
C LEU A 96 0.62 9.68 9.42
N PHE A 97 1.62 9.20 10.16
CA PHE A 97 2.33 10.00 11.16
C PHE A 97 3.32 11.00 10.51
N ASN A 98 3.96 10.62 9.39
CA ASN A 98 4.94 11.45 8.71
C ASN A 98 4.36 12.29 7.56
N ARG A 99 3.03 12.42 7.47
CA ARG A 99 2.33 13.16 6.41
C ARG A 99 2.87 14.57 6.16
N LYS A 100 3.22 15.30 7.21
CA LYS A 100 3.74 16.68 7.11
C LYS A 100 5.09 16.73 6.40
N MET A 101 5.98 15.78 6.72
CA MET A 101 7.31 15.66 6.11
C MET A 101 7.19 15.27 4.63
N ILE A 102 6.34 14.29 4.32
CA ILE A 102 6.10 13.83 2.95
C ILE A 102 5.58 14.98 2.07
N PHE A 103 4.63 15.78 2.56
CA PHE A 103 4.13 16.94 1.84
C PHE A 103 5.18 18.03 1.64
N LYS A 104 6.01 18.30 2.66
CA LYS A 104 7.10 19.27 2.56
C LYS A 104 8.07 18.88 1.45
N TRP A 105 8.51 17.63 1.44
CA TRP A 105 9.40 17.09 0.40
C TRP A 105 8.79 17.14 -1.00
N ALA A 106 7.51 16.77 -1.13
CA ALA A 106 6.81 16.82 -2.42
C ALA A 106 6.69 18.26 -2.97
N ASN A 107 6.45 19.24 -2.09
CA ASN A 107 6.40 20.65 -2.48
C ASN A 107 7.77 21.21 -2.86
N GLU A 108 8.83 20.87 -2.14
CA GLU A 108 10.20 21.30 -2.46
C GLU A 108 10.63 20.84 -3.86
N LYS A 109 10.33 19.58 -4.23
CA LYS A 109 10.57 19.07 -5.58
C LYS A 109 9.82 19.85 -6.66
N ASN A 110 8.58 20.24 -6.40
CA ASN A 110 7.80 21.05 -7.33
C ASN A 110 8.38 22.46 -7.50
N VAL A 111 8.90 23.06 -6.43
CA VAL A 111 9.56 24.37 -6.49
C VAL A 111 10.86 24.30 -7.30
N LEU A 112 11.68 23.26 -7.10
CA LEU A 112 12.91 23.05 -7.87
C LEU A 112 12.63 22.83 -9.36
N LYS A 113 11.59 22.06 -9.70
CA LYS A 113 11.16 21.84 -11.09
C LYS A 113 10.72 23.13 -11.79
N ARG A 114 10.13 24.08 -11.07
CA ARG A 114 9.70 25.39 -11.62
C ARG A 114 10.84 26.42 -11.73
N ARG A 115 11.95 26.23 -11.01
CA ARG A 115 13.11 27.13 -11.06
C ARG A 115 14.17 26.71 -12.08
N GLY A 116 14.15 25.46 -12.51
CA GLY A 116 15.01 24.94 -13.58
C GLY A 116 14.36 24.90 -14.97
N ALA A 117 13.24 25.62 -15.16
CA ALA A 117 12.50 25.77 -16.41
C ALA A 117 12.43 27.24 -16.79
#